data_AF-A0A927UIV3-F1
#
_entry.id   AF-A0A927UIV3-F1
#
_cell.length_a   1.000
_cell.length_b   1.000
_cell.length_c   1.000
_cell.angle_alpha   90.00
_cell.angle_beta   90.00
_cell.angle_gamma   90.00
#
_symmetry.space_group_name_H-M   'P 1'
#
loop_
_entity.id
_entity.type
_entity.pdbx_description
1 polymer ?
#
loop_
_entity_poly.entity_id
_entity_poly.type
_entity_poly.pdbx_seq_one_letter_code
_entity_poly.pdbx_strand_id
1 'polypeptide(L)'
;MLIRYADIGKRLREIREDEYKIKSKNNMAEIFNITVEYYDAMERGKYLPNIEMLSEMSKNKTDIDYLLTGKKIRQSVFSEVFLNLNDNEKSEVSKLLLYKLRLLKEGNSKEEILETRIRTYKNKEISSYDRIRDIIEIENNCKKMNACEIAEEMGVSERKVNRLNKNQSYLKTEEIMNIFYKYKYYPSYILCGEINSNSKIDQAYIMLEKSEKDTIMSCAKKLAAYCGAGKQND
;
A
#
# COMPACT_ATOMS: atom_id res chain seq x y z
N MET A 1 -12.20 -15.10 -2.82
CA MET A 1 -11.25 -15.42 -3.92
C MET A 1 -10.22 -16.41 -3.35
N LEU A 2 -9.78 -17.41 -4.11
CA LEU A 2 -8.88 -18.45 -3.59
C LEU A 2 -7.43 -18.10 -3.92
N ILE A 3 -6.66 -17.68 -2.91
CA ILE A 3 -5.23 -17.37 -3.05
C ILE A 3 -4.48 -18.70 -3.21
N ARG A 4 -3.71 -18.84 -4.30
CA ARG A 4 -2.90 -20.04 -4.54
C ARG A 4 -1.50 -19.84 -4.02
N TYR A 5 -1.19 -20.49 -2.90
CA TYR A 5 0.13 -20.38 -2.26
C TYR A 5 1.26 -20.89 -3.16
N ALA A 6 0.97 -21.88 -4.02
CA ALA A 6 1.90 -22.38 -5.02
C ALA A 6 2.39 -21.27 -5.98
N ASP A 7 1.51 -20.34 -6.37
CA ASP A 7 1.89 -19.25 -7.26
C ASP A 7 2.82 -18.24 -6.57
N ILE A 8 2.60 -17.99 -5.27
CA ILE A 8 3.47 -17.15 -4.45
C ILE A 8 4.84 -17.82 -4.26
N GLY A 9 4.86 -19.13 -3.97
CA GLY A 9 6.09 -19.91 -3.87
C GLY A 9 6.90 -19.93 -5.17
N LYS A 10 6.23 -20.01 -6.32
CA LYS A 10 6.86 -19.88 -7.63
C LYS A 10 7.50 -18.50 -7.81
N ARG A 11 6.78 -17.41 -7.48
CA ARG A 11 7.34 -16.05 -7.59
C ARG A 11 8.47 -15.79 -6.61
N LEU A 12 8.43 -16.38 -5.42
CA LEU A 12 9.55 -16.33 -4.47
C LEU A 12 10.81 -16.98 -5.06
N ARG A 13 10.66 -18.11 -5.76
CA ARG A 13 11.75 -18.74 -6.51
C ARG A 13 12.27 -17.84 -7.63
N GLU A 14 11.38 -17.24 -8.42
CA GLU A 14 11.75 -16.30 -9.49
C GLU A 14 12.53 -15.11 -8.92
N ILE A 15 12.08 -14.51 -7.81
CA ILE A 15 12.81 -13.43 -7.13
C ILE A 15 14.22 -13.89 -6.73
N ARG A 16 14.35 -15.06 -6.10
CA ARG A 16 15.65 -15.59 -5.68
C ARG A 16 16.60 -15.81 -6.87
N GLU A 17 16.12 -16.44 -7.94
CA GLU A 17 16.95 -16.85 -9.08
C GLU A 17 17.22 -15.70 -10.05
N ASP A 18 16.24 -14.84 -10.29
CA ASP A 18 16.30 -13.82 -11.33
C ASP A 18 16.68 -12.44 -10.79
N GLU A 19 16.22 -12.05 -9.60
CA GLU A 19 16.50 -10.73 -9.03
C GLU A 19 17.75 -10.78 -8.15
N TYR A 20 17.83 -11.73 -7.22
CA TYR A 20 18.98 -11.90 -6.34
C TYR A 20 20.13 -12.70 -6.97
N LYS A 21 19.90 -13.39 -8.10
CA LYS A 21 20.89 -14.26 -8.77
C LYS A 21 21.46 -15.37 -7.87
N ILE A 22 20.64 -15.86 -6.93
CA ILE A 22 21.04 -16.88 -5.96
C ILE A 22 20.45 -18.24 -6.34
N LYS A 23 21.29 -19.25 -6.56
CA LYS A 23 20.83 -20.63 -6.78
C LYS A 23 20.54 -21.40 -5.49
N SER A 24 21.17 -21.00 -4.39
CA SER A 24 21.10 -21.69 -3.09
C SER A 24 19.95 -21.16 -2.25
N LYS A 25 19.06 -22.06 -1.78
CA LYS A 25 18.03 -21.69 -0.81
C LYS A 25 18.62 -21.26 0.53
N ASN A 26 19.78 -21.80 0.91
CA ASN A 26 20.45 -21.46 2.17
C ASN A 26 20.84 -19.98 2.19
N ASN A 27 21.49 -19.51 1.13
CA ASN A 27 21.95 -18.13 1.03
C ASN A 27 20.75 -17.16 1.04
N MET A 28 19.62 -17.55 0.45
CA MET A 28 18.41 -16.73 0.48
C MET A 28 17.75 -16.71 1.87
N ALA A 29 17.75 -17.85 2.56
CA ALA A 29 17.24 -17.95 3.92
C ALA A 29 18.07 -17.08 4.89
N GLU A 30 19.39 -17.01 4.70
CA GLU A 30 20.27 -16.11 5.44
C GLU A 30 19.93 -14.63 5.21
N ILE A 31 19.70 -14.21 3.96
CA ILE A 31 19.29 -12.83 3.63
C ILE A 31 18.00 -12.44 4.35
N PHE A 32 17.04 -13.35 4.42
CA PHE A 32 15.78 -13.10 5.11
C PHE A 32 15.81 -13.43 6.60
N ASN A 33 16.96 -13.85 7.13
CA ASN A 33 17.15 -14.25 8.53
C ASN A 33 16.12 -15.29 9.01
N ILE A 34 15.92 -16.35 8.23
CA ILE A 34 15.01 -17.46 8.52
C ILE A 34 15.72 -18.81 8.29
N THR A 35 15.09 -19.90 8.71
CA THR A 35 15.62 -21.24 8.44
C THR A 35 15.41 -21.65 6.98
N VAL A 36 16.30 -22.51 6.48
CA VAL A 36 16.23 -23.06 5.11
C VAL A 36 14.95 -23.86 4.91
N GLU A 37 14.55 -24.63 5.91
CA GLU A 37 13.34 -25.46 5.88
C GLU A 37 12.09 -24.58 5.73
N TYR A 38 12.06 -23.44 6.43
CA TYR A 38 10.96 -22.50 6.34
C TYR A 38 10.93 -21.83 4.96
N TYR A 39 12.08 -21.37 4.45
CA TYR A 39 12.19 -20.83 3.11
C TYR A 39 11.75 -21.83 2.03
N ASP A 40 12.21 -23.08 2.11
CA ASP A 40 11.86 -24.16 1.19
C ASP A 40 10.37 -24.54 1.28
N ALA A 41 9.76 -24.49 2.47
CA ALA A 41 8.32 -24.65 2.63
C ALA A 41 7.53 -23.52 1.93
N MET A 42 8.00 -22.26 1.99
CA MET A 42 7.38 -21.15 1.28
C MET A 42 7.50 -21.26 -0.23
N GLU A 43 8.67 -21.60 -0.77
CA GLU A 43 8.82 -21.81 -2.23
C GLU A 43 7.94 -22.95 -2.78
N ARG A 44 7.62 -23.94 -1.94
CA ARG A 44 6.66 -25.02 -2.29
C ARG A 44 5.20 -24.62 -2.10
N GLY A 45 4.93 -23.41 -1.63
CA GLY A 45 3.57 -22.93 -1.36
C GLY A 45 2.92 -23.58 -0.14
N LYS A 46 3.69 -24.07 0.83
CA LYS A 46 3.13 -24.60 2.10
C LYS A 46 2.77 -23.48 3.08
N TYR A 47 3.54 -22.38 3.06
CA TYR A 47 3.34 -21.23 3.93
C TYR A 47 3.42 -19.92 3.14
N LEU A 48 2.77 -18.89 3.67
CA LEU A 48 2.97 -17.51 3.25
C LEU A 48 3.99 -16.83 4.16
N PRO A 49 4.75 -15.86 3.62
CA PRO A 49 5.50 -14.95 4.48
C PRO A 49 4.53 -14.20 5.38
N ASN A 50 4.88 -14.04 6.67
CA ASN A 50 4.10 -13.22 7.59
C ASN A 50 4.41 -11.73 7.36
N ILE A 51 3.74 -10.86 8.12
CA ILE A 51 3.82 -9.41 7.94
C ILE A 51 5.20 -8.87 8.25
N GLU A 52 5.83 -9.36 9.32
CA GLU A 52 7.16 -8.95 9.75
C GLU A 52 8.19 -9.28 8.66
N MET A 53 8.10 -10.49 8.11
CA MET A 53 8.99 -10.95 7.05
C MET A 53 8.76 -10.17 5.74
N LEU A 54 7.51 -9.89 5.37
CA LEU A 54 7.20 -9.04 4.21
C LEU A 54 7.74 -7.62 4.39
N SER A 55 7.65 -7.07 5.59
CA SER A 55 8.20 -5.75 5.89
C SER A 55 9.73 -5.75 5.73
N GLU A 56 10.40 -6.82 6.18
CA GLU A 56 11.85 -6.97 6.03
C GLU A 56 12.28 -7.22 4.58
N MET A 57 11.51 -8.00 3.82
CA MET A 57 11.69 -8.17 2.38
C MET A 57 11.60 -6.82 1.64
N SER A 58 10.61 -5.99 1.99
CA SER A 58 10.44 -4.66 1.42
C SER A 58 11.66 -3.77 1.68
N LYS A 59 12.16 -3.73 2.93
CA LYS A 59 13.38 -2.99 3.28
C LYS A 59 14.61 -3.46 2.50
N ASN A 60 14.68 -4.75 2.20
CA ASN A 60 15.73 -5.35 1.37
C ASN A 60 15.49 -5.19 -0.14
N LYS A 61 14.56 -4.31 -0.54
CA LYS A 61 14.19 -3.99 -1.93
C LYS A 61 13.63 -5.16 -2.73
N THR A 62 13.09 -6.19 -2.05
CA THR A 62 12.29 -7.23 -2.72
C THR A 62 10.96 -6.63 -3.17
N ASP A 63 10.54 -6.87 -4.41
CA ASP A 63 9.20 -6.48 -4.89
C ASP A 63 8.11 -7.37 -4.26
N ILE A 64 7.70 -7.00 -3.04
CA ILE A 64 6.65 -7.72 -2.29
C ILE A 64 5.26 -7.59 -2.96
N ASP A 65 5.07 -6.59 -3.80
CA ASP A 65 3.85 -6.43 -4.60
C ASP A 65 3.80 -7.50 -5.69
N TYR A 66 4.91 -7.71 -6.40
CA TYR A 66 5.04 -8.82 -7.36
C TYR A 66 4.87 -10.16 -6.65
N LEU A 67 5.58 -10.38 -5.54
CA LEU A 67 5.52 -11.63 -4.78
C LEU A 67 4.08 -12.02 -4.44
N LEU A 68 3.30 -11.09 -3.89
CA LEU A 68 1.95 -11.38 -3.42
C LEU A 68 0.91 -11.30 -4.54
N THR A 69 1.02 -10.35 -5.46
CA THR A 69 -0.05 -10.06 -6.44
C THR A 69 0.22 -10.59 -7.85
N GLY A 70 1.48 -10.95 -8.14
CA GLY A 70 1.95 -11.28 -9.49
C GLY A 70 2.09 -10.08 -10.42
N LYS A 71 1.85 -8.86 -9.92
CA LYS A 71 1.98 -7.63 -10.71
C LYS A 71 3.25 -6.90 -10.32
N LYS A 72 4.19 -6.82 -11.26
CA LYS A 72 5.36 -5.96 -11.12
C LYS A 72 4.92 -4.51 -11.02
N ILE A 73 5.62 -3.79 -10.16
CA ILE A 73 5.42 -2.36 -9.97
C ILE A 73 5.69 -1.61 -11.29
N ARG A 74 4.74 -0.77 -11.71
CA ARG A 74 4.93 0.20 -12.80
C ARG A 74 5.16 1.58 -12.19
N GLN A 75 6.09 2.32 -12.75
CA GLN A 75 6.39 3.69 -12.34
C GLN A 75 5.13 4.55 -12.36
N SER A 76 4.82 5.21 -11.24
CA SER A 76 3.61 6.03 -11.09
C SER A 76 3.67 7.28 -11.95
N VAL A 77 2.52 7.78 -12.41
CA VAL A 77 2.46 9.09 -13.10
C VAL A 77 2.81 10.26 -12.17
N PHE A 78 2.84 10.02 -10.86
CA PHE A 78 3.25 10.99 -9.84
C PHE A 78 4.70 10.78 -9.37
N SER A 79 5.50 9.96 -10.05
CA SER A 79 6.87 9.64 -9.61
C SER A 79 7.74 10.89 -9.41
N GLU A 80 7.60 11.90 -10.26
CA GLU A 80 8.31 13.19 -10.11
C GLU A 80 7.85 13.97 -8.87
N VAL A 81 6.56 13.91 -8.53
CA VAL A 81 6.01 14.56 -7.32
C VAL A 81 6.56 13.90 -6.07
N PHE A 82 6.81 12.59 -6.11
CA PHE A 82 7.29 11.80 -4.99
C PHE A 82 8.82 11.78 -4.83
N LEU A 83 9.57 12.33 -5.79
CA LEU A 83 11.02 12.14 -5.90
C LEU A 83 11.81 12.63 -4.67
N ASN A 84 11.34 13.70 -4.02
CA ASN A 84 11.99 14.33 -2.87
C ASN A 84 11.32 14.03 -1.52
N LEU A 85 10.31 13.17 -1.51
CA LEU A 85 9.55 12.81 -0.34
C LEU A 85 10.11 11.52 0.29
N ASN A 86 10.10 11.43 1.62
CA ASN A 86 10.29 10.17 2.32
C ASN A 86 9.01 9.31 2.23
N ASP A 87 9.08 8.03 2.61
CA ASP A 87 7.96 7.11 2.39
C ASP A 87 6.69 7.47 3.20
N ASN A 88 6.86 8.10 4.37
CA ASN A 88 5.73 8.64 5.14
C ASN A 88 5.05 9.80 4.41
N GLU A 89 5.83 10.77 3.91
CA GLU A 89 5.33 11.91 3.14
C GLU A 89 4.63 11.45 1.86
N LYS A 90 5.24 10.50 1.12
CA LYS A 90 4.61 9.93 -0.09
C LYS A 90 3.27 9.28 0.26
N SER A 91 3.21 8.48 1.34
CA SER A 91 1.99 7.83 1.83
C SER A 91 0.86 8.84 2.03
N GLU A 92 1.15 9.97 2.65
CA GLU A 92 0.14 11.01 2.91
C GLU A 92 -0.34 11.71 1.64
N VAL A 93 0.60 12.15 0.80
CA VAL A 93 0.25 12.75 -0.50
C VAL A 93 -0.64 11.80 -1.30
N SER A 94 -0.38 10.49 -1.24
CA SER A 94 -1.17 9.48 -1.94
C SER A 94 -2.57 9.30 -1.39
N LYS A 95 -2.75 9.30 -0.07
CA LYS A 95 -4.09 9.25 0.56
C LYS A 95 -4.93 10.44 0.14
N LEU A 96 -4.33 11.63 0.19
CA LEU A 96 -4.98 12.88 -0.14
C LEU A 96 -5.31 12.95 -1.64
N LEU A 97 -4.43 12.45 -2.50
CA LEU A 97 -4.70 12.31 -3.94
C LEU A 97 -5.83 11.32 -4.21
N LEU A 98 -5.85 10.15 -3.57
CA LEU A 98 -6.95 9.19 -3.68
C LEU A 98 -8.28 9.81 -3.24
N TYR A 99 -8.27 10.52 -2.13
CA TYR A 99 -9.45 11.19 -1.61
C TYR A 99 -9.94 12.27 -2.59
N LYS A 100 -9.04 13.13 -3.10
CA LYS A 100 -9.37 14.16 -4.09
C LYS A 100 -9.89 13.57 -5.41
N LEU A 101 -9.27 12.49 -5.91
CA LEU A 101 -9.72 11.78 -7.11
C LEU A 101 -11.14 11.23 -6.95
N ARG A 102 -11.49 10.74 -5.75
CA ARG A 102 -12.85 10.26 -5.47
C ARG A 102 -13.85 11.40 -5.30
N LEU A 103 -13.47 12.48 -4.62
CA LEU A 103 -14.27 13.70 -4.53
C LEU A 103 -14.66 14.26 -5.91
N LEU A 104 -13.71 14.27 -6.86
CA LEU A 104 -13.99 14.65 -8.24
C LEU A 104 -15.02 13.73 -8.90
N LYS A 105 -14.88 12.41 -8.73
CA LYS A 105 -15.86 11.43 -9.26
C LYS A 105 -17.26 11.59 -8.66
N GLU A 106 -17.35 12.00 -7.40
CA GLU A 106 -18.61 12.21 -6.69
C GLU A 106 -19.19 13.63 -6.89
N GLY A 107 -18.51 14.51 -7.62
CA GLY A 107 -18.91 15.90 -7.82
C GLY A 107 -18.86 16.76 -6.54
N ASN A 108 -18.14 16.32 -5.50
CA ASN A 108 -18.06 16.99 -4.20
C ASN A 108 -16.76 17.82 -4.09
N SER A 109 -16.86 19.12 -3.78
CA SER A 109 -15.71 20.05 -3.74
C SER A 109 -15.20 20.36 -2.33
N LYS A 110 -15.28 19.42 -1.37
CA LYS A 110 -14.91 19.68 0.04
C LYS A 110 -13.38 19.72 0.27
N GLU A 111 -12.74 20.78 -0.22
CA GLU A 111 -11.29 21.05 -0.08
C GLU A 111 -10.84 21.29 1.37
N GLU A 112 -11.71 21.84 2.21
CA GLU A 112 -11.42 22.19 3.62
C GLU A 112 -11.07 20.95 4.50
N ILE A 113 -11.66 19.79 4.18
CA ILE A 113 -11.37 18.51 4.86
C ILE A 113 -9.94 18.03 4.54
N LEU A 114 -9.50 18.24 3.30
CA LEU A 114 -8.15 17.90 2.84
C LEU A 114 -7.11 18.74 3.57
N GLU A 115 -7.32 20.06 3.65
CA GLU A 115 -6.42 20.99 4.34
C GLU A 115 -6.29 20.73 5.83
N THR A 116 -7.40 20.41 6.49
CA THR A 116 -7.39 20.04 7.92
C THR A 116 -6.55 18.78 8.16
N ARG A 117 -6.75 17.74 7.33
CA ARG A 117 -5.98 16.49 7.41
C ARG A 117 -4.48 16.72 7.17
N ILE A 118 -4.12 17.50 6.13
CA ILE A 118 -2.71 17.86 5.84
C ILE A 118 -2.02 18.42 7.09
N ARG A 119 -2.68 19.31 7.83
CA ARG A 119 -2.12 19.92 9.05
C ARG A 119 -1.96 18.92 10.19
N THR A 120 -2.88 17.98 10.36
CA THR A 120 -2.80 16.95 11.41
C THR A 120 -1.62 15.99 11.20
N TYR A 121 -1.28 15.68 9.94
CA TYR A 121 -0.28 14.66 9.63
C TYR A 121 1.18 15.13 9.64
N LYS A 122 1.45 16.44 9.54
CA LYS A 122 2.83 16.98 9.51
C LYS A 122 3.69 16.60 10.73
N ASN A 123 3.06 16.17 11.84
CA ASN A 123 3.73 15.94 13.12
C ASN A 123 3.69 14.49 13.61
N LYS A 124 3.29 13.51 12.79
CA LYS A 124 3.11 12.12 13.24
C LYS A 124 3.81 11.10 12.33
N GLU A 125 4.57 10.20 12.94
CA GLU A 125 5.03 8.98 12.27
C GLU A 125 3.82 8.06 12.02
N ILE A 126 3.62 7.65 10.76
CA ILE A 126 2.44 6.90 10.34
C ILE A 126 2.73 5.41 10.40
N SER A 127 2.01 4.73 11.28
CA SER A 127 2.07 3.28 11.39
C SER A 127 1.27 2.57 10.29
N SER A 128 1.52 1.28 10.09
CA SER A 128 0.66 0.42 9.23
C SER A 128 -0.80 0.40 9.72
N TYR A 129 -1.04 0.54 11.03
CA TYR A 129 -2.38 0.66 11.60
C TYR A 129 -3.10 1.91 11.13
N ASP A 130 -2.40 3.05 11.14
CA ASP A 130 -2.96 4.32 10.65
C ASP A 130 -3.33 4.17 9.16
N ARG A 131 -2.48 3.53 8.34
CA ARG A 131 -2.78 3.27 6.92
C ARG A 131 -4.02 2.40 6.72
N ILE A 132 -4.18 1.33 7.49
CA ILE A 132 -5.34 0.44 7.37
C ILE A 132 -6.63 1.16 7.77
N ARG A 133 -6.60 1.91 8.88
CA ARG A 133 -7.75 2.72 9.31
C ARG A 133 -8.13 3.73 8.23
N ASP A 134 -7.16 4.39 7.62
CA ASP A 134 -7.42 5.37 6.58
C ASP A 134 -8.03 4.71 5.32
N ILE A 135 -7.56 3.52 4.93
CA ILE A 135 -8.20 2.73 3.86
C ILE A 135 -9.67 2.44 4.20
N ILE A 136 -9.95 1.97 5.42
CA ILE A 136 -11.31 1.68 5.89
C ILE A 136 -12.18 2.93 5.81
N GLU A 137 -11.69 4.06 6.33
CA GLU A 137 -12.43 5.34 6.33
C GLU A 137 -12.69 5.86 4.91
N ILE A 138 -11.69 5.80 4.02
CA ILE A 138 -11.82 6.21 2.62
C ILE A 138 -12.85 5.33 1.90
N GLU A 139 -12.79 4.01 2.06
CA GLU A 139 -13.72 3.10 1.37
C GLU A 139 -15.13 3.19 1.95
N ASN A 140 -15.28 3.35 3.27
CA ASN A 140 -16.57 3.58 3.93
C ASN A 140 -17.26 4.83 3.37
N ASN A 141 -16.58 5.98 3.43
CA ASN A 141 -17.17 7.26 3.03
C ASN A 141 -17.61 7.26 1.56
N CYS A 142 -16.83 6.63 0.68
CA CYS A 142 -17.13 6.60 -0.75
C CYS A 142 -18.28 5.66 -1.11
N LYS A 143 -18.37 4.51 -0.45
CA LYS A 143 -19.39 3.51 -0.78
C LYS A 143 -20.60 3.53 0.15
N LYS A 144 -20.56 4.35 1.20
CA LYS A 144 -21.56 4.42 2.27
C LYS A 144 -21.80 3.05 2.94
N MET A 145 -20.71 2.34 3.20
CA MET A 145 -20.76 0.98 3.74
C MET A 145 -20.81 0.96 5.27
N ASN A 146 -21.57 0.03 5.85
CA ASN A 146 -21.47 -0.27 7.27
C ASN A 146 -20.26 -1.18 7.58
N ALA A 147 -19.99 -1.41 8.87
CA ALA A 147 -18.84 -2.20 9.31
C ALA A 147 -18.88 -3.66 8.82
N CYS A 148 -20.07 -4.25 8.65
CA CYS A 148 -20.23 -5.62 8.14
C CYS A 148 -19.85 -5.71 6.67
N GLU A 149 -20.27 -4.75 5.85
CA GLU A 149 -19.95 -4.70 4.42
C GLU A 149 -18.44 -4.54 4.19
N ILE A 150 -17.79 -3.67 4.99
CA ILE A 150 -16.32 -3.53 4.95
C ILE A 150 -15.63 -4.83 5.35
N ALA A 151 -16.13 -5.49 6.40
CA ALA A 151 -15.56 -6.75 6.87
C ALA A 151 -15.63 -7.84 5.80
N GLU A 152 -16.77 -7.96 5.12
CA GLU A 152 -16.96 -8.89 4.00
C GLU A 152 -15.99 -8.57 2.85
N GLU A 153 -15.89 -7.31 2.44
CA GLU A 153 -15.00 -6.90 1.35
C GLU A 153 -13.51 -7.12 1.66
N MET A 154 -13.09 -6.94 2.92
CA MET A 154 -11.73 -7.19 3.39
C MET A 154 -11.46 -8.67 3.69
N GLY A 155 -12.50 -9.51 3.76
CA GLY A 155 -12.39 -10.92 4.16
C GLY A 155 -11.98 -11.09 5.63
N VAL A 156 -12.49 -10.23 6.52
CA VAL A 156 -12.27 -10.28 7.98
C VAL A 156 -13.60 -10.27 8.73
N SER A 157 -13.59 -10.44 10.05
CA SER A 157 -14.81 -10.26 10.86
C SER A 157 -15.07 -8.79 11.15
N GLU A 158 -16.35 -8.43 11.35
CA GLU A 158 -16.75 -7.09 11.80
C GLU A 158 -16.02 -6.67 13.08
N ARG A 159 -15.88 -7.60 14.04
CA ARG A 159 -15.10 -7.40 15.27
C ARG A 159 -13.66 -7.03 14.97
N LYS A 160 -13.06 -7.61 13.93
CA LYS A 160 -11.69 -7.29 13.50
C LYS A 160 -11.61 -5.90 12.86
N VAL A 161 -12.57 -5.50 12.03
CA VAL A 161 -12.67 -4.11 11.51
C VAL A 161 -12.72 -3.10 12.65
N ASN A 162 -13.57 -3.34 13.64
CA ASN A 162 -13.68 -2.47 14.82
C ASN A 162 -12.38 -2.36 15.62
N ARG A 163 -11.62 -3.45 15.71
CA ARG A 163 -10.30 -3.45 16.36
C ARG A 163 -9.22 -2.78 15.51
N LEU A 164 -9.27 -2.93 14.19
CA LEU A 164 -8.37 -2.24 13.25
C LEU A 164 -8.52 -0.73 13.37
N ASN A 165 -9.77 -0.23 13.41
CA ASN A 165 -10.06 1.20 13.61
C ASN A 165 -9.55 1.77 14.95
N LYS A 166 -9.37 0.91 15.96
CA LYS A 166 -8.84 1.26 17.29
C LYS A 166 -7.34 0.98 17.43
N ASN A 167 -6.66 0.58 16.35
CA ASN A 167 -5.25 0.15 16.36
C ASN A 167 -4.97 -1.02 17.33
N GLN A 168 -5.93 -1.94 17.51
CA GLN A 168 -5.89 -3.07 18.45
C GLN A 168 -5.79 -4.45 17.75
N SER A 169 -5.56 -4.48 16.44
CA SER A 169 -5.43 -5.69 15.65
C SER A 169 -4.63 -5.42 14.38
N TYR A 170 -3.87 -6.39 13.91
CA TYR A 170 -3.15 -6.34 12.63
C TYR A 170 -3.84 -7.20 11.56
N LEU A 171 -3.45 -7.00 10.30
CA LEU A 171 -3.88 -7.84 9.17
C LEU A 171 -2.90 -8.98 8.93
N LYS A 172 -3.39 -10.13 8.50
CA LYS A 172 -2.58 -11.24 7.97
C LYS A 172 -2.32 -11.03 6.48
N THR A 173 -1.32 -11.73 5.94
CA THR A 173 -0.95 -11.66 4.52
C THR A 173 -2.12 -11.89 3.58
N GLU A 174 -2.97 -12.88 3.86
CA GLU A 174 -4.18 -13.15 3.06
C GLU A 174 -5.16 -11.97 3.06
N GLU A 175 -5.33 -11.30 4.20
CA GLU A 175 -6.24 -10.17 4.36
C GLU A 175 -5.70 -8.94 3.62
N ILE A 176 -4.37 -8.73 3.62
CA ILE A 176 -3.72 -7.70 2.80
C ILE A 176 -3.95 -7.98 1.30
N MET A 177 -3.83 -9.23 0.88
CA MET A 177 -4.12 -9.62 -0.49
C MET A 177 -5.59 -9.39 -0.86
N ASN A 178 -6.53 -9.67 0.04
CA ASN A 178 -7.95 -9.36 -0.19
C ASN A 178 -8.17 -7.85 -0.41
N ILE A 179 -7.55 -7.01 0.41
CA ILE A 179 -7.56 -5.56 0.22
C ILE A 179 -7.00 -5.18 -1.16
N PHE A 180 -5.89 -5.78 -1.59
CA PHE A 180 -5.38 -5.54 -2.95
C PHE A 180 -6.38 -5.97 -4.03
N TYR A 181 -6.95 -7.16 -3.96
CA TYR A 181 -7.82 -7.63 -5.04
C TYR A 181 -9.13 -6.83 -5.10
N LYS A 182 -9.66 -6.46 -3.95
CA LYS A 182 -10.91 -5.71 -3.83
C LYS A 182 -10.74 -4.22 -4.09
N TYR A 183 -9.73 -3.63 -3.47
CA TYR A 183 -9.50 -2.19 -3.43
C TYR A 183 -8.21 -1.76 -4.10
N LYS A 184 -7.45 -2.61 -4.78
CA LYS A 184 -6.23 -2.23 -5.53
C LYS A 184 -5.21 -1.41 -4.73
N TYR A 185 -5.21 -1.48 -3.39
CA TYR A 185 -4.12 -0.98 -2.56
C TYR A 185 -3.05 -2.06 -2.50
N TYR A 186 -1.82 -1.69 -2.87
CA TYR A 186 -0.73 -2.64 -2.91
C TYR A 186 -0.23 -3.02 -1.51
N PRO A 187 0.24 -4.26 -1.32
CA PRO A 187 0.84 -4.70 -0.07
C PRO A 187 1.96 -3.78 0.45
N SER A 188 2.86 -3.33 -0.43
CA SER A 188 3.97 -2.43 -0.08
C SER A 188 3.49 -1.10 0.52
N TYR A 189 2.41 -0.54 -0.03
CA TYR A 189 1.75 0.64 0.52
C TYR A 189 1.16 0.36 1.90
N ILE A 190 0.40 -0.74 2.06
CA ILE A 190 -0.26 -1.08 3.32
C ILE A 190 0.77 -1.28 4.45
N LEU A 191 1.85 -2.01 4.15
CA LEU A 191 2.87 -2.39 5.12
C LEU A 191 3.85 -1.26 5.42
N CYS A 192 4.47 -0.72 4.39
CA CYS A 192 5.64 0.14 4.49
C CYS A 192 5.35 1.58 4.05
N GLY A 193 4.22 1.82 3.39
CA GLY A 193 3.93 3.11 2.78
C GLY A 193 4.72 3.34 1.50
N GLU A 194 5.28 2.28 0.92
CA GLU A 194 5.96 2.35 -0.36
C GLU A 194 4.95 2.59 -1.49
N ILE A 195 5.34 3.44 -2.43
CA ILE A 195 4.42 4.15 -3.33
C ILE A 195 4.62 3.75 -4.78
N ASN A 196 5.62 2.88 -5.00
CA ASN A 196 6.19 2.65 -6.30
C ASN A 196 5.12 2.16 -7.31
N SER A 197 4.00 1.59 -6.86
CA SER A 197 2.80 1.44 -7.69
C SER A 197 1.51 1.94 -7.03
N ASN A 198 1.24 3.23 -7.11
CA ASN A 198 -0.12 3.74 -6.87
C ASN A 198 -1.04 3.41 -8.05
N SER A 199 -1.12 2.15 -8.49
CA SER A 199 -1.83 1.79 -9.74
C SER A 199 -3.29 2.26 -9.74
N LYS A 200 -3.90 2.40 -8.56
CA LYS A 200 -5.25 2.91 -8.41
C LYS A 200 -5.35 4.43 -8.65
N ILE A 201 -4.37 5.20 -8.15
CA ILE A 201 -4.24 6.65 -8.44
C ILE A 201 -3.90 6.82 -9.91
N ASP A 202 -2.92 6.07 -10.41
CA ASP A 202 -2.47 6.16 -11.81
C ASP A 202 -3.61 5.77 -12.77
N GLN A 203 -4.35 4.69 -12.50
CA GLN A 203 -5.50 4.28 -13.30
C GLN A 203 -6.62 5.32 -13.24
N ALA A 204 -6.97 5.81 -12.05
CA ALA A 204 -7.98 6.85 -11.91
C ALA A 204 -7.56 8.13 -12.64
N TYR A 205 -6.30 8.53 -12.50
CA TYR A 205 -5.72 9.70 -13.15
C TYR A 205 -5.74 9.56 -14.68
N ILE A 206 -5.37 8.41 -15.24
CA ILE A 206 -5.38 8.19 -16.69
C ILE A 206 -6.80 8.35 -17.26
N MET A 207 -7.83 7.96 -16.51
CA MET A 207 -9.24 8.06 -16.90
C MET A 207 -9.82 9.47 -16.84
N LEU A 208 -9.13 10.43 -16.21
CA LEU A 208 -9.59 11.81 -16.09
C LEU A 208 -9.49 12.60 -17.41
N GLU A 209 -10.34 13.61 -17.54
CA GLU A 209 -10.19 14.64 -18.57
C GLU A 209 -9.00 15.55 -18.28
N LYS A 210 -8.55 16.30 -19.29
CA LYS A 210 -7.35 17.14 -19.18
C LYS A 210 -7.43 18.16 -18.03
N SER A 211 -8.56 18.83 -17.88
CA SER A 211 -8.80 19.83 -16.82
C SER A 211 -8.71 19.21 -15.40
N GLU A 212 -9.24 18.01 -15.24
CA GLU A 212 -9.20 17.26 -13.98
C GLU A 212 -7.78 16.74 -13.68
N LYS A 213 -7.06 16.27 -14.71
CA LYS A 213 -5.65 15.87 -14.60
C LYS A 213 -4.76 17.02 -14.13
N ASP A 214 -4.96 18.21 -14.70
CA ASP A 214 -4.22 19.41 -14.32
C ASP A 214 -4.51 19.81 -12.86
N THR A 215 -5.78 19.72 -12.45
CA THR A 215 -6.22 19.95 -11.06
C THR A 215 -5.56 18.99 -10.09
N ILE A 216 -5.57 17.69 -10.40
CA ILE A 216 -4.98 16.66 -9.55
C ILE A 216 -3.46 16.80 -9.48
N MET A 217 -2.80 17.07 -10.60
CA MET A 217 -1.34 17.26 -10.62
C MET A 217 -0.91 18.52 -9.86
N SER A 218 -1.68 19.61 -9.99
CA SER A 218 -1.48 20.83 -9.21
C SER A 218 -1.65 20.57 -7.71
N CYS A 219 -2.69 19.82 -7.33
CA CYS A 219 -2.92 19.38 -5.96
C CYS A 219 -1.73 18.52 -5.47
N ALA A 220 -1.29 17.53 -6.25
CA ALA A 220 -0.16 16.67 -5.92
C ALA A 220 1.11 17.47 -5.63
N LYS A 221 1.44 18.44 -6.48
CA LYS A 221 2.61 19.31 -6.32
C LYS A 221 2.50 20.19 -5.07
N LYS A 222 1.32 20.78 -4.81
CA LYS A 222 1.07 21.56 -3.58
C LYS A 222 1.23 20.70 -2.35
N LEU A 223 0.63 19.50 -2.34
CA LEU A 223 0.73 18.54 -1.24
C LEU A 223 2.17 18.15 -0.96
N ALA A 224 2.95 17.82 -2.00
CA ALA A 224 4.35 17.49 -1.88
C ALA A 224 5.18 18.67 -1.35
N ALA A 225 4.91 19.89 -1.81
CA ALA A 225 5.57 21.09 -1.29
C ALA A 225 5.25 21.33 0.19
N TYR A 226 4.00 21.13 0.63
CA TYR A 226 3.61 21.26 2.03
C TYR A 226 4.31 20.22 2.93
N CYS A 227 4.45 18.98 2.46
CA CYS A 227 5.19 17.93 3.17
C CYS A 227 6.69 18.22 3.20
N GLY A 228 7.29 18.63 2.07
CA GLY A 228 8.73 18.89 1.96
C GLY A 228 9.23 20.20 2.58
N ALA A 229 8.36 21.19 2.82
CA ALA A 229 8.72 22.48 3.41
C ALA A 229 9.27 22.41 4.85
N GLY A 230 9.26 21.23 5.49
CA GLY A 230 9.95 21.00 6.77
C GLY A 230 11.49 20.96 6.66
N LYS A 231 12.05 20.86 5.45
CA LYS A 231 13.50 20.70 5.24
C LYS A 231 14.28 22.00 4.99
N GLN A 232 13.65 23.17 5.12
CA GLN A 232 14.32 24.47 4.88
C GLN A 232 14.83 25.18 6.15
N ASN A 233 14.70 24.57 7.33
CA ASN A 233 15.22 25.11 8.59
C ASN A 233 16.00 24.04 9.36
N ASP A 234 17.10 23.54 8.78
CA ASP A 234 18.19 22.90 9.53
C ASP A 234 19.53 23.37 8.93
#